data_AF-A0A960QKR0-F1
#
_entry.id   AF-A0A960QKR0-F1
#
_cell.length_a   1.000
_cell.length_b   1.000
_cell.length_c   1.000
_cell.angle_alpha   90.00
_cell.angle_beta   90.00
_cell.angle_gamma   90.00
#
_symmetry.space_group_name_H-M   'P 1'
#
loop_
_entity.id
_entity.type
_entity.pdbx_description
1 polymer ?
#
loop_
_entity_poly.entity_id
_entity_poly.type
_entity_poly.pdbx_seq_one_letter_code
_entity_poly.pdbx_strand_id
1 'polypeptide(L)'
;RFLRGAIALAVNGIPIFNPQNNRGEVSYEIGELDQWGGHCGRGDDYHYHIAPLHLEPQVGKGNPVAFGLDGYPILGLAEADGSAPRDLDDLHGHDHGDLGYHYHAAKAYPYVLGGFRGEVVESEGQVDPQPRAQGVREAMQALRGAEITGFEGSLSEGFKLSYEVNGDNRSVGYRIEEDGTYPFEFDRGSEGRSKEVYTRRGGGGGPEGGRPPRPGGGGSEMRPPGGGGGPERADPLADALDRNRDGIIDADELADAERALRKLDLDGDGKLSREEATGRKGGGKGAKGRN
;
A
#
# COMPACT_ATOMS: atom_id res chain seq x y z
N ARG A 1 13.48 12.70 2.19
CA ARG A 1 12.46 12.70 3.29
C ARG A 1 11.39 11.71 2.87
N PHE A 2 11.09 10.71 3.70
CA PHE A 2 10.15 9.65 3.36
C PHE A 2 8.69 10.08 3.63
N LEU A 3 8.09 10.89 2.76
CA LEU A 3 6.70 11.36 2.92
C LEU A 3 5.68 10.52 2.15
N ARG A 4 6.14 9.44 1.51
CA ARG A 4 5.34 8.46 0.78
C ARG A 4 5.70 7.06 1.25
N GLY A 5 4.72 6.18 1.24
CA GLY A 5 4.90 4.77 1.60
C GLY A 5 5.21 4.54 3.08
N ALA A 6 5.42 3.27 3.41
CA ALA A 6 5.79 2.85 4.74
C ALA A 6 7.25 3.20 5.05
N ILE A 7 7.52 3.45 6.33
CA ILE A 7 8.85 3.53 6.93
C ILE A 7 9.12 2.38 7.90
N ALA A 8 8.07 1.68 8.33
CA ALA A 8 8.16 0.50 9.17
C ALA A 8 6.97 -0.43 8.94
N LEU A 9 7.06 -1.66 9.45
CA LEU A 9 5.99 -2.65 9.47
C LEU A 9 5.71 -3.04 10.92
N ALA A 10 4.45 -2.91 11.35
CA ALA A 10 4.03 -3.38 12.66
C ALA A 10 3.93 -4.91 12.70
N VAL A 11 4.03 -5.50 13.89
CA VAL A 11 3.98 -6.97 14.08
C VAL A 11 2.67 -7.61 13.64
N ASN A 12 1.59 -6.84 13.53
CA ASN A 12 0.31 -7.29 12.99
C ASN A 12 0.21 -7.16 11.45
N GLY A 13 1.32 -6.81 10.78
CA GLY A 13 1.41 -6.68 9.33
C GLY A 13 0.91 -5.34 8.78
N ILE A 14 0.46 -4.42 9.63
CA ILE A 14 0.00 -3.10 9.20
C ILE A 14 1.21 -2.17 8.99
N PRO A 15 1.32 -1.49 7.84
CA PRO A 15 2.43 -0.57 7.61
C PRO A 15 2.34 0.67 8.50
N ILE A 16 3.50 1.19 8.87
CA ILE A 16 3.64 2.45 9.59
C ILE A 16 4.26 3.46 8.62
N PHE A 17 3.55 4.53 8.36
CA PHE A 17 3.95 5.64 7.52
C PHE A 17 4.61 6.72 8.36
N ASN A 18 5.23 7.69 7.69
CA ASN A 18 5.86 8.82 8.36
C ASN A 18 4.82 9.62 9.17
N PRO A 19 5.12 10.04 10.42
CA PRO A 19 4.24 10.91 11.20
C PRO A 19 3.73 12.13 10.44
N GLN A 20 4.52 12.64 9.48
CA GLN A 20 4.09 13.65 8.52
C GLN A 20 3.39 13.01 7.31
N ASN A 21 2.20 13.50 6.99
CA ASN A 21 1.50 13.14 5.76
C ASN A 21 2.16 13.75 4.50
N ASN A 22 1.58 13.49 3.33
CA ASN A 22 2.08 13.99 2.06
C ASN A 22 2.05 15.53 1.89
N ARG A 23 1.39 16.26 2.79
CA ARG A 23 1.40 17.73 2.86
C ARG A 23 2.49 18.27 3.80
N GLY A 24 3.19 17.38 4.51
CA GLY A 24 4.17 17.72 5.55
C GLY A 24 3.54 18.08 6.90
N GLU A 25 2.26 17.81 7.09
CA GLU A 25 1.56 18.04 8.37
C GLU A 25 1.63 16.77 9.23
N VAL A 26 1.80 16.92 10.55
CA VAL A 26 1.86 15.77 11.47
C VAL A 26 0.45 15.25 11.73
N SER A 27 0.12 14.05 11.21
CA SER A 27 -1.25 13.51 11.20
C SER A 27 -1.86 13.37 12.61
N TYR A 28 -1.05 13.03 13.62
CA TYR A 28 -1.51 12.98 15.00
C TYR A 28 -1.95 14.37 15.51
N GLU A 29 -1.15 15.41 15.23
CA GLU A 29 -1.39 16.77 15.74
C GLU A 29 -2.59 17.44 15.10
N ILE A 30 -2.90 17.10 13.85
CA ILE A 30 -4.07 17.61 13.13
C ILE A 30 -5.33 16.76 13.31
N GLY A 31 -5.26 15.70 14.13
CA GLY A 31 -6.42 14.87 14.50
C GLY A 31 -6.91 13.94 13.38
N GLU A 32 -6.02 13.49 12.50
CA GLU A 32 -6.36 12.53 11.42
C GLU A 32 -6.38 11.07 11.91
N LEU A 33 -5.81 10.77 13.09
CA LEU A 33 -5.59 9.41 13.57
C LEU A 33 -6.69 8.91 14.51
N ASP A 34 -6.98 7.61 14.43
CA ASP A 34 -7.78 6.90 15.42
C ASP A 34 -7.02 6.68 16.75
N GLN A 35 -7.70 6.06 17.71
CA GLN A 35 -7.15 5.75 19.04
C GLN A 35 -5.93 4.82 19.03
N TRP A 36 -5.69 4.11 17.92
CA TRP A 36 -4.58 3.19 17.75
C TRP A 36 -3.40 3.82 17.02
N GLY A 37 -3.56 5.06 16.55
CA GLY A 37 -2.49 5.82 15.90
C GLY A 37 -2.45 5.66 14.39
N GLY A 38 -3.54 5.23 13.76
CA GLY A 38 -3.62 5.03 12.33
C GLY A 38 -4.88 5.61 11.70
N HIS A 39 -4.97 5.54 10.38
CA HIS A 39 -6.16 5.90 9.63
C HIS A 39 -6.21 5.19 8.29
N CYS A 40 -7.38 5.27 7.63
CA CYS A 40 -7.52 4.80 6.25
C CYS A 40 -7.02 5.85 5.26
N GLY A 41 -6.14 5.44 4.35
CA GLY A 41 -5.70 6.19 3.20
C GLY A 41 -6.71 6.19 2.06
N ARG A 42 -6.39 6.96 1.01
CA ARG A 42 -7.19 6.98 -0.23
C ARG A 42 -7.06 5.71 -1.07
N GLY A 43 -6.10 4.84 -0.76
CA GLY A 43 -5.91 3.55 -1.43
C GLY A 43 -6.80 2.44 -0.89
N ASP A 44 -7.77 2.76 -0.03
CA ASP A 44 -8.51 1.81 0.80
C ASP A 44 -7.58 0.95 1.68
N ASP A 45 -6.44 1.51 2.09
CA ASP A 45 -5.47 0.90 2.99
C ASP A 45 -5.57 1.51 4.40
N TYR A 46 -5.38 0.71 5.45
CA TYR A 46 -5.19 1.22 6.81
C TYR A 46 -3.71 1.20 7.16
N HIS A 47 -3.21 2.30 7.72
CA HIS A 47 -1.81 2.41 8.15
C HIS A 47 -1.68 3.27 9.41
N TYR A 48 -0.63 3.01 10.18
CA TYR A 48 -0.27 3.83 11.34
C TYR A 48 0.59 5.02 10.92
N HIS A 49 0.53 6.11 11.70
CA HIS A 49 1.47 7.24 11.61
C HIS A 49 2.31 7.39 12.88
N ILE A 50 1.96 6.67 13.94
CA ILE A 50 2.69 6.62 15.21
C ILE A 50 2.87 5.15 15.62
N ALA A 51 3.76 4.87 16.57
CA ALA A 51 3.98 3.50 17.02
C ALA A 51 2.68 2.89 17.63
N PRO A 52 2.26 1.69 17.19
CA PRO A 52 1.02 1.07 17.67
C PRO A 52 1.21 0.41 19.04
N LEU A 53 1.28 1.22 20.10
CA LEU A 53 1.56 0.76 21.48
C LEU A 53 0.55 -0.26 22.02
N HIS A 54 -0.65 -0.32 21.45
CA HIS A 54 -1.67 -1.33 21.80
C HIS A 54 -1.26 -2.77 21.43
N LEU A 55 -0.20 -2.94 20.64
CA LEU A 55 0.39 -4.24 20.32
C LEU A 55 1.38 -4.72 21.39
N GLU A 56 1.88 -3.84 22.27
CA GLU A 56 2.83 -4.22 23.34
C GLU A 56 2.33 -5.40 24.19
N PRO A 57 1.07 -5.45 24.65
CA PRO A 57 0.57 -6.57 25.44
C PRO A 57 0.51 -7.89 24.65
N GLN A 58 0.43 -7.82 23.31
CA GLN A 58 0.34 -9.00 22.44
C GLN A 58 1.72 -9.60 22.19
N VAL A 59 2.74 -8.76 21.99
CA VAL A 59 4.12 -9.21 21.77
C VAL A 59 4.85 -9.54 23.05
N GLY A 60 4.44 -8.95 24.17
CA GLY A 60 5.11 -9.10 25.47
C GLY A 60 6.22 -8.06 25.68
N LYS A 61 6.51 -7.79 26.95
CA LYS A 61 7.46 -6.75 27.36
C LYS A 61 8.86 -6.99 26.78
N GLY A 62 9.48 -5.93 26.26
CA GLY A 62 10.81 -5.98 25.66
C GLY A 62 10.86 -6.53 24.24
N ASN A 63 9.74 -6.98 23.69
CA ASN A 63 9.66 -7.38 22.30
C ASN A 63 9.27 -6.19 21.41
N PRO A 64 9.75 -6.14 20.15
CA PRO A 64 9.41 -5.06 19.23
C PRO A 64 7.92 -5.04 18.90
N VAL A 65 7.34 -3.85 18.77
CA VAL A 65 5.98 -3.64 18.25
C VAL A 65 5.97 -3.44 16.74
N ALA A 66 7.14 -3.14 16.16
CA ALA A 66 7.34 -2.97 14.73
C ALA A 66 8.82 -3.15 14.36
N PHE A 67 9.11 -3.15 13.07
CA PHE A 67 10.46 -3.10 12.53
C PHE A 67 10.54 -2.00 11.48
N GLY A 68 11.59 -1.18 11.57
CA GLY A 68 11.95 -0.23 10.51
C GLY A 68 12.23 -0.97 9.21
N LEU A 69 11.97 -0.34 8.07
CA LEU A 69 12.30 -0.94 6.77
C LEU A 69 13.82 -1.06 6.53
N ASP A 70 14.63 -0.46 7.39
CA ASP A 70 16.08 -0.63 7.46
C ASP A 70 16.52 -1.85 8.32
N GLY A 71 15.55 -2.61 8.84
CA GLY A 71 15.77 -3.89 9.54
C GLY A 71 15.90 -3.78 11.06
N TYR A 72 15.88 -2.57 11.62
CA TYR A 72 16.03 -2.39 13.06
C TYR A 72 14.68 -2.48 13.82
N PRO A 73 14.65 -3.09 15.01
CA PRO A 73 13.42 -3.21 15.78
C PRO A 73 12.99 -1.86 16.35
N ILE A 74 11.67 -1.70 16.49
CA ILE A 74 11.02 -0.56 17.13
C ILE A 74 10.32 -1.08 18.38
N LEU A 75 10.83 -0.66 19.54
CA LEU A 75 10.26 -0.98 20.83
C LEU A 75 9.21 0.05 21.24
N GLY A 76 8.50 -0.33 22.30
CA GLY A 76 7.60 0.54 23.04
C GLY A 76 8.27 1.72 23.74
N LEU A 77 7.57 2.28 24.72
CA LEU A 77 8.04 3.44 25.50
C LEU A 77 9.15 3.11 26.52
N ALA A 78 9.50 1.84 26.68
CA ALA A 78 10.38 1.35 27.72
C ALA A 78 11.34 0.27 27.19
N GLU A 79 12.44 0.11 27.91
CA GLU A 79 13.36 -1.01 27.77
C GLU A 79 12.71 -2.36 28.13
N ALA A 80 13.39 -3.46 27.81
CA ALA A 80 12.95 -4.80 28.20
C ALA A 80 12.78 -4.96 29.73
N ASP A 81 13.60 -4.28 30.53
CA ASP A 81 13.47 -4.27 32.00
C ASP A 81 12.38 -3.31 32.51
N GLY A 82 11.78 -2.49 31.63
CA GLY A 82 10.72 -1.52 31.92
C GLY A 82 11.22 -0.16 32.37
N SER A 83 12.53 0.06 32.40
CA SER A 83 13.10 1.39 32.57
C SER A 83 12.83 2.26 31.34
N ALA A 84 12.89 3.58 31.52
CA ALA A 84 12.79 4.50 30.39
C ALA A 84 14.08 4.44 29.56
N PRO A 85 13.99 4.48 28.22
CA PRO A 85 15.18 4.55 27.38
C PRO A 85 15.94 5.84 27.65
N ARG A 86 17.27 5.77 27.56
CA ARG A 86 18.19 6.87 27.78
C ARG A 86 19.19 6.94 26.64
N ASP A 87 19.82 8.10 26.49
CA ASP A 87 20.88 8.31 25.50
C ASP A 87 20.42 8.01 24.06
N LEU A 88 19.16 8.30 23.77
CA LEU A 88 18.57 8.21 22.43
C LEU A 88 19.23 9.23 21.50
N ASP A 89 19.52 8.81 20.28
CA ASP A 89 20.00 9.66 19.20
C ASP A 89 18.87 10.44 18.52
N ASP A 90 19.22 11.23 17.49
CA ASP A 90 18.26 12.04 16.73
C ASP A 90 17.23 11.20 15.95
N LEU A 91 17.50 9.90 15.76
CA LEU A 91 16.56 8.95 15.12
C LEU A 91 15.60 8.32 16.15
N HIS A 92 15.72 8.72 17.41
CA HIS A 92 14.98 8.17 18.55
C HIS A 92 15.30 6.69 18.81
N GLY A 93 16.56 6.30 18.57
CA GLY A 93 17.08 4.97 18.88
C GLY A 93 18.43 5.01 19.61
N HIS A 94 18.92 3.85 20.03
CA HIS A 94 20.24 3.73 20.66
C HIS A 94 20.77 2.29 20.61
N ASP A 95 22.07 2.11 20.84
CA ASP A 95 22.69 0.80 21.05
C ASP A 95 22.57 0.41 22.54
N HIS A 96 21.75 -0.60 22.88
CA HIS A 96 21.55 -1.01 24.27
C HIS A 96 21.32 -2.52 24.45
N GLY A 97 21.97 -3.08 25.48
CA GLY A 97 21.87 -4.49 25.85
C GLY A 97 22.28 -5.45 24.73
N ASP A 98 21.73 -6.68 24.80
CA ASP A 98 21.99 -7.73 23.80
C ASP A 98 21.23 -7.50 22.49
N LEU A 99 20.22 -6.61 22.48
CA LEU A 99 19.44 -6.29 21.28
C LEU A 99 20.24 -5.44 20.27
N GLY A 100 21.27 -4.73 20.75
CA GLY A 100 22.03 -3.79 19.92
C GLY A 100 21.21 -2.54 19.61
N TYR A 101 21.44 -1.96 18.43
CA TYR A 101 20.69 -0.77 18.03
C TYR A 101 19.19 -1.05 17.85
N HIS A 102 18.35 -0.19 18.41
CA HIS A 102 16.90 -0.25 18.22
C HIS A 102 16.26 1.12 18.44
N TYR A 103 15.09 1.32 17.85
CA TYR A 103 14.28 2.53 18.03
C TYR A 103 13.32 2.38 19.20
N HIS A 104 12.93 3.50 19.78
CA HIS A 104 11.82 3.57 20.74
C HIS A 104 10.69 4.42 20.21
N ALA A 105 9.46 3.98 20.45
CA ALA A 105 8.29 4.82 20.35
C ALA A 105 8.39 6.05 21.27
N ALA A 106 7.62 7.09 20.95
CA ALA A 106 7.62 8.34 21.70
C ALA A 106 6.21 8.90 21.88
N LYS A 107 5.98 9.62 22.99
CA LYS A 107 4.73 10.38 23.21
C LYS A 107 4.71 11.76 22.56
N ALA A 108 5.86 12.18 22.03
CA ALA A 108 6.04 13.41 21.28
C ALA A 108 6.72 13.08 19.95
N TYR A 109 6.72 14.03 19.01
CA TYR A 109 7.43 13.88 17.75
C TYR A 109 8.88 13.39 18.00
N PRO A 110 9.35 12.31 17.33
CA PRO A 110 8.82 11.72 16.10
C PRO A 110 7.76 10.61 16.26
N TYR A 111 7.31 10.29 17.48
CA TYR A 111 6.31 9.25 17.82
C TYR A 111 6.67 7.78 17.51
N VAL A 112 7.44 7.55 16.45
CA VAL A 112 8.00 6.26 16.04
C VAL A 112 9.52 6.45 15.87
N LEU A 113 10.07 6.46 14.65
CA LEU A 113 11.48 6.71 14.37
C LEU A 113 11.70 8.07 13.70
N GLY A 114 12.82 8.72 13.99
CA GLY A 114 13.22 10.01 13.40
C GLY A 114 13.86 9.90 12.01
N GLY A 115 14.28 8.70 11.63
CA GLY A 115 14.90 8.35 10.34
C GLY A 115 15.52 6.95 10.41
N PHE A 116 16.31 6.57 9.41
CA PHE A 116 16.93 5.24 9.36
C PHE A 116 18.39 5.26 9.79
N ARG A 117 18.76 4.29 10.61
CA ARG A 117 20.13 3.94 11.02
C ARG A 117 20.76 3.03 9.98
N GLY A 118 19.97 2.10 9.44
CA GLY A 118 20.40 1.20 8.37
C GLY A 118 20.29 1.86 6.99
N GLU A 119 20.64 1.07 5.97
CA GLU A 119 20.60 1.50 4.58
C GLU A 119 19.24 1.14 3.95
N VAL A 120 18.65 2.10 3.24
CA VAL A 120 17.46 1.90 2.41
C VAL A 120 17.67 2.55 1.06
N VAL A 121 17.01 2.04 0.03
CA VAL A 121 16.94 2.73 -1.26
C VAL A 121 15.83 3.77 -1.18
N GLU A 122 16.17 5.05 -1.32
CA GLU A 122 15.17 6.11 -1.51
C GLU A 122 14.85 6.24 -3.01
N SER A 123 13.56 6.23 -3.34
CA SER A 123 13.07 6.65 -4.65
C SER A 123 11.80 7.49 -4.48
N GLU A 124 11.76 8.67 -5.10
CA GLU A 124 10.61 9.59 -5.06
C GLU A 124 10.02 9.89 -3.65
N GLY A 125 10.86 9.90 -2.62
CA GLY A 125 10.43 10.18 -1.23
C GLY A 125 9.74 9.01 -0.52
N GLN A 126 10.01 7.77 -0.94
CA GLN A 126 9.64 6.53 -0.25
C GLN A 126 10.84 5.56 -0.20
N VAL A 127 10.77 4.53 0.66
CA VAL A 127 11.67 3.37 0.60
C VAL A 127 11.28 2.52 -0.61
N ASP A 128 12.25 2.00 -1.36
CA ASP A 128 12.05 1.17 -2.55
C ASP A 128 12.74 -0.21 -2.43
N PRO A 129 12.13 -1.30 -2.91
CA PRO A 129 10.77 -1.41 -3.46
C PRO A 129 9.69 -1.45 -2.37
N GLN A 130 8.46 -1.07 -2.72
CA GLN A 130 7.28 -1.27 -1.87
C GLN A 130 6.08 -1.81 -2.66
N PRO A 131 5.27 -2.69 -2.04
CA PRO A 131 4.01 -3.11 -2.63
C PRO A 131 3.10 -1.88 -2.81
N ARG A 132 2.30 -1.89 -3.88
CA ARG A 132 1.33 -0.83 -4.16
C ARG A 132 -0.07 -1.41 -4.05
N ALA A 133 -0.87 -0.81 -3.17
CA ALA A 133 -2.32 -1.00 -3.18
C ALA A 133 -2.96 0.05 -4.10
N GLN A 134 -4.01 -0.35 -4.81
CA GLN A 134 -4.90 0.56 -5.51
C GLN A 134 -6.31 0.30 -4.99
N GLY A 135 -7.03 1.37 -4.66
CA GLY A 135 -8.44 1.27 -4.30
C GLY A 135 -9.22 0.64 -5.45
N VAL A 136 -10.23 -0.16 -5.09
CA VAL A 136 -11.14 -0.78 -6.06
C VAL A 136 -12.13 0.24 -6.64
N ARG A 137 -12.22 1.42 -6.00
CA ARG A 137 -13.14 2.52 -6.34
C ARG A 137 -12.42 3.86 -6.27
N GLU A 138 -13.03 4.89 -6.85
CA GLU A 138 -12.56 6.26 -6.65
C GLU A 138 -12.66 6.66 -5.17
N ALA A 139 -11.63 7.37 -4.69
CA ALA A 139 -11.68 7.96 -3.36
C ALA A 139 -12.77 9.06 -3.33
N MET A 140 -13.64 8.98 -2.32
CA MET A 140 -14.68 9.98 -2.10
C MET A 140 -14.13 11.19 -1.34
N GLN A 141 -14.95 12.24 -1.22
CA GLN A 141 -14.64 13.36 -0.35
C GLN A 141 -14.71 12.95 1.13
N ALA A 142 -13.89 13.58 1.96
CA ALA A 142 -13.93 13.36 3.40
C ALA A 142 -15.30 13.77 3.96
N LEU A 143 -15.93 12.88 4.73
CA LEU A 143 -17.19 13.13 5.40
C LEU A 143 -16.92 13.89 6.70
N ARG A 144 -17.12 15.21 6.68
CA ARG A 144 -16.93 16.05 7.88
C ARG A 144 -17.99 15.74 8.94
N GLY A 145 -17.54 15.54 10.18
CA GLY A 145 -18.42 15.20 11.30
C GLY A 145 -18.88 13.74 11.30
N ALA A 146 -18.21 12.87 10.53
CA ALA A 146 -18.44 11.43 10.60
C ALA A 146 -17.75 10.84 11.83
N GLU A 147 -18.46 9.96 12.55
CA GLU A 147 -17.94 9.17 13.66
C GLU A 147 -18.18 7.69 13.37
N ILE A 148 -17.12 6.87 13.40
CA ILE A 148 -17.26 5.42 13.24
C ILE A 148 -17.84 4.84 14.52
N THR A 149 -18.98 4.14 14.41
CA THR A 149 -19.70 3.56 15.54
C THR A 149 -19.60 2.03 15.59
N GLY A 150 -19.11 1.39 14.52
CA GLY A 150 -18.85 -0.04 14.53
C GLY A 150 -18.19 -0.55 13.25
N PHE A 151 -17.43 -1.63 13.38
CA PHE A 151 -16.91 -2.40 12.26
C PHE A 151 -17.03 -3.88 12.59
N GLU A 152 -17.71 -4.63 11.74
CA GLU A 152 -18.02 -6.04 11.94
C GLU A 152 -17.86 -6.82 10.63
N GLY A 153 -17.64 -8.12 10.73
CA GLY A 153 -17.61 -9.01 9.57
C GLY A 153 -16.44 -9.99 9.53
N SER A 154 -16.36 -10.72 8.42
CA SER A 154 -15.32 -11.70 8.13
C SER A 154 -15.11 -11.82 6.62
N LEU A 155 -14.01 -12.45 6.21
CA LEU A 155 -13.74 -12.70 4.79
C LEU A 155 -14.86 -13.49 4.11
N SER A 156 -15.48 -14.44 4.82
CA SER A 156 -16.57 -15.28 4.28
C SER A 156 -17.93 -14.58 4.25
N GLU A 157 -18.20 -13.66 5.18
CA GLU A 157 -19.52 -13.02 5.32
C GLU A 157 -19.57 -11.60 4.71
N GLY A 158 -18.39 -11.02 4.44
CA GLY A 158 -18.26 -9.60 4.15
C GLY A 158 -18.06 -8.78 5.41
N PHE A 159 -17.87 -7.48 5.19
CA PHE A 159 -17.62 -6.50 6.22
C PHE A 159 -18.67 -5.40 6.18
N LYS A 160 -18.94 -4.82 7.34
CA LYS A 160 -19.82 -3.67 7.49
C LYS A 160 -19.18 -2.64 8.41
N LEU A 161 -19.00 -1.44 7.87
CA LEU A 161 -18.66 -0.24 8.61
C LEU A 161 -19.95 0.52 8.94
N SER A 162 -20.21 0.75 10.21
CA SER A 162 -21.30 1.60 10.70
C SER A 162 -20.72 2.92 11.21
N TYR A 163 -21.37 4.02 10.86
CA TYR A 163 -20.92 5.36 11.23
C TYR A 163 -22.10 6.32 11.33
N GLU A 164 -21.95 7.36 12.12
CA GLU A 164 -22.91 8.45 12.23
C GLU A 164 -22.37 9.70 11.52
N VAL A 165 -23.23 10.47 10.87
CA VAL A 165 -22.91 11.81 10.38
C VAL A 165 -23.96 12.79 10.88
N ASN A 166 -23.59 13.67 11.81
CA ASN A 166 -24.50 14.68 12.40
C ASN A 166 -25.83 14.11 12.94
N GLY A 167 -25.81 12.98 13.65
CA GLY A 167 -27.03 12.32 14.15
C GLY A 167 -27.66 11.30 13.19
N ASP A 168 -27.22 11.24 11.93
CA ASP A 168 -27.77 10.32 10.92
C ASP A 168 -26.93 9.04 10.86
N ASN A 169 -27.54 7.91 11.20
CA ASN A 169 -26.90 6.60 11.18
C ASN A 169 -26.75 6.09 9.74
N ARG A 170 -25.53 5.69 9.37
CA ARG A 170 -25.13 5.28 8.03
C ARG A 170 -24.29 4.01 8.09
N SER A 171 -24.18 3.31 6.97
CA SER A 171 -23.28 2.17 6.87
C SER A 171 -22.74 1.93 5.46
N VAL A 172 -21.61 1.24 5.38
CA VAL A 172 -21.05 0.68 4.15
C VAL A 172 -20.82 -0.80 4.38
N GLY A 173 -21.54 -1.64 3.65
CA GLY A 173 -21.27 -3.07 3.55
C GLY A 173 -20.43 -3.36 2.31
N TYR A 174 -19.48 -4.29 2.40
CA TYR A 174 -18.77 -4.79 1.22
C TYR A 174 -18.39 -6.27 1.36
N ARG A 175 -18.24 -6.96 0.23
CA ARG A 175 -17.69 -8.32 0.16
C ARG A 175 -16.51 -8.38 -0.80
N ILE A 176 -15.69 -9.40 -0.62
CA ILE A 176 -14.58 -9.75 -1.52
C ILE A 176 -14.99 -11.07 -2.16
N GLU A 177 -15.33 -11.04 -3.44
CA GLU A 177 -15.75 -12.23 -4.16
C GLU A 177 -14.54 -12.87 -4.85
N GLU A 178 -14.58 -14.20 -5.04
CA GLU A 178 -13.48 -14.96 -5.65
C GLU A 178 -13.22 -14.57 -7.12
N ASP A 179 -14.23 -14.02 -7.79
CA ASP A 179 -14.15 -13.53 -9.17
C ASP A 179 -13.46 -12.15 -9.31
N GLY A 180 -12.92 -11.61 -8.21
CA GLY A 180 -12.24 -10.32 -8.18
C GLY A 180 -13.19 -9.13 -8.19
N THR A 181 -14.48 -9.35 -7.97
CA THR A 181 -15.47 -8.28 -7.75
C THR A 181 -15.65 -7.94 -6.28
N TYR A 182 -16.07 -6.71 -6.04
CA TYR A 182 -16.30 -6.16 -4.72
C TYR A 182 -17.68 -5.50 -4.72
N PRO A 183 -18.75 -6.22 -4.36
CA PRO A 183 -20.07 -5.63 -4.22
C PRO A 183 -20.12 -4.80 -2.93
N PHE A 184 -20.54 -3.54 -3.07
CA PHE A 184 -20.75 -2.59 -1.99
C PHE A 184 -22.25 -2.28 -1.83
N GLU A 185 -22.66 -2.12 -0.58
CA GLU A 185 -23.98 -1.62 -0.20
C GLU A 185 -23.80 -0.38 0.65
N PHE A 186 -24.23 0.77 0.13
CA PHE A 186 -24.18 2.04 0.83
C PHE A 186 -25.54 2.35 1.43
N ASP A 187 -25.57 2.55 2.75
CA ASP A 187 -26.69 3.17 3.45
C ASP A 187 -26.28 4.59 3.86
N ARG A 188 -26.82 5.59 3.15
CA ARG A 188 -26.56 7.01 3.41
C ARG A 188 -27.61 7.61 4.34
N GLY A 189 -28.29 6.76 5.13
CA GLY A 189 -29.30 7.17 6.09
C GLY A 189 -30.48 7.83 5.39
N SER A 190 -30.75 9.08 5.75
CA SER A 190 -31.83 9.89 5.16
C SER A 190 -31.71 10.10 3.64
N GLU A 191 -30.51 9.97 3.06
CA GLU A 191 -30.25 10.12 1.62
C GLU A 191 -30.51 8.83 0.81
N GLY A 192 -30.88 7.74 1.49
CA GLY A 192 -31.24 6.47 0.87
C GLY A 192 -30.07 5.51 0.66
N ARG A 193 -30.34 4.43 -0.07
CA ARG A 193 -29.42 3.29 -0.25
C ARG A 193 -29.00 3.12 -1.70
N SER A 194 -27.77 2.70 -1.94
CA SER A 194 -27.31 2.25 -3.27
C SER A 194 -26.51 0.96 -3.17
N LYS A 195 -26.46 0.21 -4.28
CA LYS A 195 -25.56 -0.93 -4.45
C LYS A 195 -24.70 -0.69 -5.67
N GLU A 196 -23.41 -0.97 -5.55
CA GLU A 196 -22.43 -0.78 -6.59
C GLU A 196 -21.49 -1.99 -6.58
N VAL A 197 -20.99 -2.41 -7.74
CA VAL A 197 -20.02 -3.51 -7.84
C VAL A 197 -18.78 -2.97 -8.50
N TYR A 198 -17.64 -3.13 -7.82
CA TYR A 198 -16.34 -2.70 -8.33
C TYR A 198 -15.47 -3.89 -8.67
N THR A 199 -14.41 -3.65 -9.44
CA THR A 199 -13.35 -4.61 -9.72
C THR A 199 -12.01 -3.96 -9.44
N ARG A 200 -10.98 -4.77 -9.23
CA ARG A 200 -9.63 -4.25 -9.07
C ARG A 200 -9.24 -3.45 -10.32
N ARG A 201 -8.79 -2.21 -10.14
CA ARG A 201 -8.28 -1.41 -11.26
C ARG A 201 -6.98 -2.03 -11.74
N GLY A 202 -6.94 -2.42 -13.02
CA GLY A 202 -5.71 -2.89 -13.66
C GLY A 202 -4.63 -1.82 -13.58
N GLY A 203 -3.40 -2.21 -13.26
CA GLY A 203 -2.26 -1.33 -13.05
C GLY A 203 -1.84 -0.58 -14.33
N GLY A 204 -2.57 0.47 -14.69
CA GLY A 204 -2.13 1.52 -15.60
C GLY A 204 -1.60 2.69 -14.78
N GLY A 205 -0.38 3.16 -15.09
CA GLY A 205 0.20 4.35 -14.48
C GLY A 205 -0.80 5.51 -14.45
N GLY A 206 -0.92 6.17 -13.30
CA GLY A 206 -1.88 7.24 -13.10
C GLY A 206 -1.76 8.32 -14.17
N PRO A 207 -2.87 8.95 -14.61
CA PRO A 207 -2.78 10.08 -15.50
C PRO A 207 -2.10 11.25 -14.77
N GLU A 208 -1.06 11.78 -15.41
CA GLU A 208 -0.50 13.09 -15.12
C GLU A 208 -1.61 14.15 -15.03
N GLY A 209 -1.38 15.13 -14.15
CA GLY A 209 -2.31 16.22 -13.91
C GLY A 209 -2.76 16.93 -15.19
N GLY A 210 -4.07 16.98 -15.39
CA GLY A 210 -4.70 17.80 -16.42
C GLY A 210 -5.92 18.50 -15.83
N ARG A 211 -5.82 19.83 -15.65
CA ARG A 211 -6.97 20.70 -15.38
C ARG A 211 -8.04 20.52 -16.48
N PRO A 212 -9.34 20.57 -16.18
CA PRO A 212 -10.37 20.52 -17.22
C PRO A 212 -10.39 21.84 -18.02
N PRO A 213 -10.49 21.82 -19.36
CA PRO A 213 -10.82 23.02 -20.12
C PRO A 213 -12.35 23.23 -20.13
N ARG A 214 -12.75 24.50 -20.07
CA ARG A 214 -14.14 24.99 -20.18
C ARG A 214 -14.75 24.69 -21.56
N PRO A 215 -16.10 24.65 -21.67
CA PRO A 215 -16.80 24.25 -22.90
C PRO A 215 -16.94 25.42 -23.87
N GLY A 216 -16.73 25.14 -25.16
CA GLY A 216 -16.97 26.09 -26.25
C GLY A 216 -17.00 25.42 -27.63
N GLY A 217 -18.22 25.09 -28.08
CA GLY A 217 -18.77 25.18 -29.45
C GLY A 217 -18.03 24.66 -30.69
N GLY A 218 -18.75 23.90 -31.52
CA GLY A 218 -18.57 23.86 -32.98
C GLY A 218 -18.43 22.46 -33.55
N GLY A 219 -19.47 21.95 -34.23
CA GLY A 219 -19.53 20.58 -34.72
C GLY A 219 -18.90 20.31 -36.10
N SER A 220 -18.80 19.01 -36.42
CA SER A 220 -18.98 18.44 -37.76
C SER A 220 -19.14 16.91 -37.67
N GLU A 221 -19.87 16.36 -38.63
CA GLU A 221 -20.59 15.08 -38.65
C GLU A 221 -19.77 13.78 -38.85
N MET A 222 -20.34 12.70 -38.28
CA MET A 222 -20.47 11.28 -38.73
C MET A 222 -19.27 10.40 -39.16
N ARG A 223 -19.07 9.28 -38.43
CA ARG A 223 -19.17 7.85 -38.89
C ARG A 223 -18.92 6.83 -37.75
N PRO A 224 -19.64 5.69 -37.65
CA PRO A 224 -19.22 4.51 -36.87
C PRO A 224 -18.80 3.34 -37.79
N PRO A 225 -18.44 2.16 -37.26
CA PRO A 225 -17.32 1.85 -36.36
C PRO A 225 -16.31 0.90 -37.05
N GLY A 226 -15.05 0.88 -36.61
CA GLY A 226 -14.03 -0.02 -37.14
C GLY A 226 -13.17 -0.61 -36.03
N GLY A 227 -13.41 -1.88 -35.72
CA GLY A 227 -12.55 -2.68 -34.86
C GLY A 227 -11.19 -2.92 -35.51
N GLY A 228 -10.17 -3.02 -34.66
CA GLY A 228 -8.80 -3.30 -35.05
C GLY A 228 -7.90 -3.31 -33.83
N GLY A 229 -7.90 -4.41 -33.10
CA GLY A 229 -6.86 -4.72 -32.12
C GLY A 229 -5.50 -4.74 -32.84
N GLY A 230 -4.60 -3.87 -32.42
CA GLY A 230 -3.19 -4.00 -32.78
C GLY A 230 -2.59 -5.23 -32.11
N PRO A 231 -1.56 -5.86 -32.70
CA PRO A 231 -1.00 -7.11 -32.18
C PRO A 231 -0.46 -6.88 -30.78
N GLU A 232 -1.00 -7.63 -29.81
CA GLU A 232 -0.42 -7.75 -28.48
C GLU A 232 1.05 -8.11 -28.64
N ARG A 233 1.91 -7.32 -27.99
CA ARG A 233 3.33 -7.63 -27.92
C ARG A 233 3.44 -8.87 -27.04
N ALA A 234 3.89 -9.98 -27.61
CA ALA A 234 4.19 -11.19 -26.85
C ALA A 234 5.15 -10.86 -25.71
N ASP A 235 4.68 -11.02 -24.48
CA ASP A 235 5.49 -10.97 -23.27
C ASP A 235 5.73 -12.42 -22.87
N PRO A 236 6.94 -12.97 -23.12
CA PRO A 236 7.21 -14.39 -22.90
C PRO A 236 6.98 -14.83 -21.46
N LEU A 237 7.12 -13.91 -20.49
CA LEU A 237 6.86 -14.20 -19.09
C LEU A 237 5.36 -14.30 -18.81
N ALA A 238 4.57 -13.37 -19.35
CA ALA A 238 3.12 -13.42 -19.24
C ALA A 238 2.57 -14.65 -19.97
N ASP A 239 3.01 -14.90 -21.21
CA ASP A 239 2.59 -16.04 -22.04
C ASP A 239 2.97 -17.40 -21.42
N ALA A 240 4.02 -17.45 -20.60
CA ALA A 240 4.40 -18.66 -19.90
C ALA A 240 3.47 -18.95 -18.72
N LEU A 241 3.06 -17.91 -17.99
CA LEU A 241 2.24 -18.02 -16.79
C LEU A 241 0.75 -18.14 -17.12
N ASP A 242 0.24 -17.29 -18.02
CA ASP A 242 -1.13 -17.32 -18.54
C ASP A 242 -1.21 -18.33 -19.70
N ARG A 243 -1.47 -19.59 -19.32
CA ARG A 243 -1.45 -20.73 -20.23
C ARG A 243 -2.70 -20.74 -21.10
N ASN A 244 -3.83 -20.32 -20.53
CA ASN A 244 -5.11 -20.34 -21.21
C ASN A 244 -5.31 -19.08 -22.09
N ARG A 245 -4.45 -18.07 -21.95
CA ARG A 245 -4.44 -16.78 -22.66
C ARG A 245 -5.70 -15.96 -22.45
N ASP A 246 -6.23 -15.97 -21.24
CA ASP A 246 -7.38 -15.16 -20.84
C ASP A 246 -6.98 -13.80 -20.25
N GLY A 247 -5.67 -13.56 -20.08
CA GLY A 247 -5.09 -12.34 -19.53
C GLY A 247 -5.02 -12.31 -18.00
N ILE A 248 -5.36 -13.41 -17.34
CA ILE A 248 -5.34 -13.60 -15.89
C ILE A 248 -4.40 -14.78 -15.57
N ILE A 249 -3.75 -14.74 -14.40
CA ILE A 249 -3.00 -15.88 -13.89
C ILE A 249 -3.80 -16.42 -12.71
N ASP A 250 -4.45 -17.56 -12.88
CA ASP A 250 -5.27 -18.19 -11.85
C ASP A 250 -4.45 -19.05 -10.86
N ALA A 251 -5.13 -19.68 -9.88
CA ALA A 251 -4.47 -20.50 -8.87
C ALA A 251 -3.82 -21.77 -9.44
N ASP A 252 -4.40 -22.36 -10.49
CA ASP A 252 -3.87 -23.55 -11.15
C ASP A 252 -2.64 -23.19 -12.00
N GLU A 253 -2.69 -22.04 -12.67
CA GLU A 253 -1.58 -21.47 -13.43
C GLU A 253 -0.43 -21.02 -12.53
N LEU A 254 -0.74 -20.48 -11.35
CA LEU A 254 0.27 -20.15 -10.32
C LEU A 254 0.89 -21.42 -9.70
N ALA A 255 0.08 -22.46 -9.45
CA ALA A 255 0.59 -23.73 -8.94
C ALA A 255 1.56 -24.41 -9.94
N ASP A 256 1.36 -24.18 -11.23
CA ASP A 256 2.27 -24.63 -12.29
C ASP A 256 3.32 -23.58 -12.71
N ALA A 257 3.37 -22.41 -12.08
CA ALA A 257 4.27 -21.32 -12.45
C ALA A 257 5.73 -21.77 -12.47
N GLU A 258 6.15 -22.59 -11.52
CA GLU A 258 7.52 -23.12 -11.48
C GLU A 258 7.85 -23.92 -12.76
N ARG A 259 6.93 -24.78 -13.22
CA ARG A 259 7.10 -25.59 -14.43
C ARG A 259 7.09 -24.73 -15.69
N ALA A 260 6.26 -23.69 -15.70
CA ALA A 260 6.18 -22.73 -16.81
C ALA A 260 7.45 -21.89 -16.92
N LEU A 261 7.92 -21.31 -15.81
CA LEU A 261 9.09 -20.44 -15.74
C LEU A 261 10.39 -21.18 -16.06
N ARG A 262 10.51 -22.46 -15.68
CA ARG A 262 11.66 -23.31 -16.07
C ARG A 262 11.83 -23.48 -17.58
N LYS A 263 10.80 -23.23 -18.39
CA LYS A 263 10.93 -23.26 -19.87
C LYS A 263 11.57 -22.00 -20.45
N LEU A 264 11.58 -20.91 -19.66
CA LEU A 264 12.20 -19.64 -20.03
C LEU A 264 13.68 -19.58 -19.62
N ASP A 265 14.13 -20.42 -18.68
CA ASP A 265 15.53 -20.59 -18.31
C ASP A 265 16.25 -21.36 -19.43
N LEU A 266 16.87 -20.59 -20.35
CA LEU A 266 17.49 -21.12 -21.56
C LEU A 266 18.93 -21.56 -21.31
N ASP A 267 19.61 -20.92 -20.36
CA ASP A 267 21.00 -21.26 -20.01
C ASP A 267 21.12 -22.32 -18.90
N GLY A 268 20.01 -22.65 -18.23
CA GLY A 268 19.89 -23.73 -17.26
C GLY A 268 20.57 -23.45 -15.93
N ASP A 269 20.80 -22.18 -15.60
CA ASP A 269 21.48 -21.77 -14.36
C ASP A 269 20.55 -21.78 -13.13
N GLY A 270 19.26 -22.08 -13.34
CA GLY A 270 18.23 -22.12 -12.31
C GLY A 270 17.68 -20.74 -11.94
N LYS A 271 17.95 -19.72 -12.75
CA LYS A 271 17.46 -18.34 -12.61
C LYS A 271 16.81 -17.90 -13.91
N LEU A 272 16.13 -16.76 -13.86
CA LEU A 272 15.62 -16.09 -15.05
C LEU A 272 16.29 -14.74 -15.20
N SER A 273 17.13 -14.61 -16.22
CA SER A 273 17.70 -13.33 -16.60
C SER A 273 16.62 -12.43 -17.24
N ARG A 274 16.91 -11.13 -17.29
CA ARG A 274 16.03 -10.17 -17.98
C ARG A 274 15.89 -10.50 -19.47
N GLU A 275 16.92 -11.06 -20.08
CA GLU A 275 16.90 -11.43 -21.50
C GLU A 275 15.95 -12.60 -21.75
N GLU A 276 15.93 -13.58 -20.86
CA GLU A 276 15.06 -14.76 -20.89
C GLU A 276 13.60 -14.40 -20.58
N ALA A 277 13.37 -13.57 -19.57
CA ALA A 277 12.02 -13.13 -19.21
C ALA A 277 11.38 -12.24 -20.29
N THR A 278 12.16 -11.51 -21.09
CA THR A 278 11.63 -10.54 -22.07
C THR A 278 11.87 -10.91 -23.53
N GLY A 279 12.59 -12.01 -23.79
CA GLY A 279 13.02 -12.43 -25.13
C GLY A 279 13.94 -11.44 -25.84
N ARG A 280 14.52 -10.47 -25.11
CA ARG A 280 15.22 -9.32 -25.68
C ARG A 280 16.71 -9.35 -25.31
N LYS A 281 17.56 -9.67 -26.31
CA LYS A 281 19.02 -9.56 -26.14
C LYS A 281 19.41 -8.11 -25.85
N GLY A 282 20.16 -7.89 -24.77
CA GLY A 282 20.63 -6.59 -24.33
C GLY A 282 21.49 -5.90 -25.40
N GLY A 283 20.93 -4.88 -26.05
CA GLY A 283 21.69 -3.97 -26.92
C GLY A 283 22.55 -3.03 -26.07
N GLY A 284 23.77 -3.46 -25.74
CA GLY A 284 24.78 -2.61 -25.10
C GLY A 284 25.16 -1.43 -26.00
N LYS A 285 24.64 -0.24 -25.71
CA LYS A 285 25.18 1.02 -26.26
C LYS A 285 26.27 1.51 -25.33
N GLY A 286 27.51 1.16 -25.65
CA GLY A 286 28.71 1.79 -25.08
C GLY A 286 28.69 3.29 -25.32
N ALA A 287 28.91 4.06 -24.26
CA ALA A 287 29.13 5.49 -24.31
C ALA A 287 30.42 5.77 -25.11
N LYS A 288 30.28 6.31 -26.33
CA LYS A 288 31.39 6.96 -27.03
C LYS A 288 31.62 8.32 -26.40
N GLY A 289 32.75 8.46 -25.71
CA GLY A 289 33.34 9.74 -25.40
C GLY A 289 33.54 10.57 -26.68
N ARG A 290 33.31 11.88 -26.55
CA ARG A 290 33.80 12.87 -27.51
C ARG A 290 34.61 13.89 -26.72
N ASN A 291 35.84 14.07 -27.21
CA ASN A 291 36.88 14.99 -26.78
C ASN A 291 36.39 16.42 -26.61
#